data_AF-A0A5C6Z6K3-F1
#
_entry.id   AF-A0A5C6Z6K3-F1
#
_cell.length_a   1.000
_cell.length_b   1.000
_cell.length_c   1.000
_cell.angle_alpha   90.00
_cell.angle_beta   90.00
_cell.angle_gamma   90.00
#
_symmetry.space_group_name_H-M   'P 1'
#
loop_
_entity.id
_entity.type
_entity.pdbx_description
1 polymer ?
#
loop_
_entity_poly.entity_id
_entity_poly.type
_entity_poly.pdbx_seq_one_letter_code
_entity_poly.pdbx_strand_id
1 'polypeptide(L)'
;MAINPVQRRLAELLQHWQAFVDQPDKRLLLWQVPDGGRRLLDAFLEMQRHAPAGDATGSVGGDTFVVFDAPFEQSIAYSRALKEALAGQYAASHDELRQAGQTPDWRFEPDEVPDTAAAFMRALAALAGHHPVFGQLVAVLSPASVTDDEAWAAWVTRALDAGVPDGVRLLVPDADGAPRLERLAREERPEVLVQPLALDAWAVAQETFAQEPAVGPGG
;
A
#
# COMPACT_ATOMS: atom_id res chain seq x y z
N MET A 1 29.99 -1.61 3.21
CA MET A 1 29.48 -1.71 1.83
C MET A 1 28.68 -0.45 1.55
N ALA A 2 28.93 0.22 0.41
CA ALA A 2 28.13 1.37 0.02
C ALA A 2 26.71 0.89 -0.33
N ILE A 3 25.69 1.46 0.30
CA ILE A 3 24.28 1.20 -0.04
C ILE A 3 24.06 1.72 -1.47
N ASN A 4 23.58 0.86 -2.37
CA ASN A 4 23.24 1.29 -3.73
C ASN A 4 22.13 2.36 -3.67
N PRO A 5 22.14 3.38 -4.55
CA PRO A 5 21.08 4.39 -4.65
C PRO A 5 19.65 3.87 -4.50
N VAL A 6 19.31 2.74 -5.13
CA VAL A 6 17.98 2.12 -5.05
C VAL A 6 17.65 1.69 -3.62
N GLN A 7 18.57 0.99 -2.95
CA GLN A 7 18.40 0.55 -1.56
C GLN A 7 18.23 1.72 -0.60
N ARG A 8 18.93 2.83 -0.84
CA ARG A 8 18.79 4.05 -0.05
C ARG A 8 17.38 4.63 -0.19
N ARG A 9 16.82 4.71 -1.40
CA ARG A 9 15.46 5.23 -1.61
C ARG A 9 14.38 4.31 -1.05
N LEU A 10 14.57 3.00 -1.14
CA LEU A 10 13.69 2.03 -0.47
C LEU A 10 13.72 2.22 1.05
N ALA A 11 14.89 2.48 1.64
CA ALA A 11 15.01 2.82 3.06
C ALA A 11 14.36 4.17 3.41
N GLU A 12 14.37 5.15 2.50
CA GLU A 12 13.65 6.42 2.69
C GLU A 12 12.13 6.23 2.66
N LEU A 13 11.59 5.47 1.70
CA LEU A 13 10.15 5.08 1.69
C LEU A 13 9.75 4.37 2.98
N LEU A 14 10.64 3.53 3.50
CA LEU A 14 10.45 2.83 4.75
C LEU A 14 10.40 3.76 5.96
N GLN A 15 11.27 4.76 6.01
CA GLN A 15 11.26 5.80 7.04
C GLN A 15 9.98 6.64 6.97
N HIS A 16 9.52 6.96 5.75
CA HIS A 16 8.26 7.66 5.54
C HIS A 16 7.06 6.84 6.04
N TRP A 17 7.04 5.54 5.77
CA TRP A 17 6.04 4.63 6.32
C TRP A 17 6.07 4.59 7.85
N GLN A 18 7.24 4.39 8.46
CA GLN A 18 7.37 4.33 9.93
C GLN A 18 6.90 5.62 10.60
N ALA A 19 7.26 6.78 10.04
CA ALA A 19 6.80 8.07 10.55
C ALA A 19 5.28 8.26 10.48
N PHE A 20 4.61 7.63 9.50
CA PHE A 20 3.15 7.55 9.47
C PHE A 20 2.61 6.59 10.53
N VAL A 21 3.24 5.42 10.71
CA VAL A 21 2.86 4.44 11.76
C VAL A 21 2.93 5.04 13.16
N ASP A 22 3.91 5.89 13.43
CA ASP A 22 4.08 6.58 14.71
C ASP A 22 3.01 7.66 14.99
N GLN A 23 2.14 7.95 14.02
CA GLN A 23 1.00 8.86 14.17
C GLN A 23 -0.30 8.05 14.29
N PRO A 24 -0.79 7.75 15.51
CA PRO A 24 -1.95 6.88 15.72
C PRO A 24 -3.26 7.50 15.20
N ASP A 25 -3.36 8.84 15.17
CA ASP A 25 -4.55 9.53 14.67
C ASP A 25 -4.67 9.49 13.14
N LYS A 26 -3.56 9.17 12.46
CA LYS A 26 -3.51 9.06 11.00
C LYS A 26 -3.88 7.65 10.56
N ARG A 27 -4.86 7.56 9.65
CA ARG A 27 -5.43 6.31 9.15
C ARG A 27 -5.25 6.12 7.64
N LEU A 28 -5.14 7.21 6.88
CA LEU A 28 -4.81 7.16 5.46
C LEU A 28 -3.53 7.94 5.16
N LEU A 29 -2.61 7.30 4.46
CA LEU A 29 -1.42 7.91 3.89
C LEU A 29 -1.63 8.09 2.38
N LEU A 30 -1.72 9.35 1.95
CA LEU A 30 -1.76 9.75 0.55
C LEU A 30 -0.35 10.10 0.10
N TRP A 31 0.32 9.17 -0.58
CA TRP A 31 1.64 9.41 -1.15
C TRP A 31 1.51 10.06 -2.51
N GLN A 32 2.00 11.29 -2.65
CA GLN A 32 2.10 11.94 -3.95
C GLN A 32 3.41 11.50 -4.60
N VAL A 33 3.29 10.61 -5.56
CA VAL A 33 4.38 9.92 -6.22
C VAL A 33 4.72 10.67 -7.51
N PRO A 34 5.99 11.08 -7.74
CA PRO A 34 6.38 11.68 -9.00
C PRO A 34 6.29 10.64 -10.14
N ASP A 35 6.10 11.09 -11.38
CA ASP A 35 5.85 10.21 -12.53
C ASP A 35 6.91 9.10 -12.72
N GLY A 36 8.18 9.40 -12.41
CA GLY A 36 9.27 8.43 -12.47
C GLY A 36 9.36 7.49 -11.25
N GLY A 37 8.70 7.82 -10.14
CA GLY A 37 8.81 7.14 -8.85
C GLY A 37 7.97 5.87 -8.71
N ARG A 38 7.03 5.62 -9.63
CA ARG A 38 6.07 4.50 -9.51
C ARG A 38 6.75 3.14 -9.41
N ARG A 39 7.77 2.87 -10.26
CA ARG A 39 8.51 1.60 -10.24
C ARG A 39 9.20 1.33 -8.92
N LEU A 40 9.71 2.38 -8.28
CA LEU A 40 10.38 2.26 -6.98
C LEU A 40 9.38 1.97 -5.87
N LEU A 41 8.20 2.60 -5.93
CA LEU A 41 7.10 2.29 -5.02
C LEU A 41 6.60 0.85 -5.21
N ASP A 42 6.43 0.39 -6.45
CA ASP A 42 6.03 -1.00 -6.71
C ASP A 42 7.08 -1.98 -6.14
N ALA A 43 8.37 -1.70 -6.32
CA ALA A 43 9.45 -2.50 -5.72
C ALA A 43 9.40 -2.49 -4.19
N PHE A 44 9.11 -1.33 -3.58
CA PHE A 44 8.91 -1.22 -2.13
C PHE A 44 7.76 -2.11 -1.64
N LEU A 45 6.60 -2.04 -2.30
CA LEU A 45 5.42 -2.82 -1.93
C LEU A 45 5.67 -4.33 -2.08
N GLU A 46 6.32 -4.74 -3.16
CA GLU A 46 6.71 -6.14 -3.36
C GLU A 46 7.68 -6.63 -2.28
N MET A 47 8.61 -5.79 -1.83
CA MET A 47 9.47 -6.13 -0.69
C MET A 47 8.69 -6.29 0.61
N GLN A 48 7.70 -5.43 0.89
CA GLN A 48 6.88 -5.56 2.09
C GLN A 48 6.00 -6.82 2.08
N ARG A 49 5.51 -7.24 0.90
CA ARG A 49 4.71 -8.47 0.75
C ARG A 49 5.49 -9.75 1.04
N HIS A 50 6.78 -9.79 0.66
CA HIS A 50 7.64 -10.97 0.82
C HIS A 50 8.53 -10.93 2.06
N ALA A 51 8.40 -9.89 2.87
CA ALA A 51 9.15 -9.78 4.10
C ALA A 51 8.62 -10.82 5.11
N PRO A 52 9.47 -11.71 5.63
CA PRO A 52 9.01 -12.77 6.51
C PRO A 52 8.32 -12.20 7.75
N ALA A 53 7.12 -12.73 8.06
CA ALA A 53 6.38 -12.37 9.24
C ALA A 53 7.23 -12.60 10.50
N GLY A 54 7.47 -11.54 11.27
CA GLY A 54 8.29 -11.59 12.49
C GLY A 54 9.79 -11.37 12.32
N ASP A 55 10.29 -11.13 11.09
CA ASP A 55 11.67 -10.72 10.90
C ASP A 55 11.80 -9.20 10.98
N ALA A 56 12.25 -8.71 12.15
CA ALA A 56 12.44 -7.29 12.46
C ALA A 56 13.45 -6.56 11.55
N THR A 57 14.06 -7.27 10.60
CA THR A 57 15.04 -6.76 9.63
C THR A 57 14.50 -6.59 8.21
N GLY A 58 13.28 -7.05 7.90
CA GLY A 58 12.75 -7.04 6.53
C GLY A 58 11.31 -6.51 6.39
N SER A 59 10.43 -6.82 7.35
CA SER A 59 9.08 -6.24 7.42
C SER A 59 9.11 -5.14 8.45
N VAL A 60 8.71 -3.92 8.08
CA VAL A 60 8.70 -2.84 9.05
C VAL A 60 7.49 -2.93 9.96
N GLY A 61 7.78 -2.95 11.26
CA GLY A 61 6.77 -2.97 12.31
C GLY A 61 6.01 -4.28 12.48
N GLY A 62 6.22 -5.29 11.62
CA GLY A 62 5.36 -6.47 11.55
C GLY A 62 4.02 -6.20 10.88
N ASP A 63 3.91 -5.09 10.12
CA ASP A 63 2.70 -4.73 9.37
C ASP A 63 2.56 -5.60 8.11
N THR A 64 1.31 -5.90 7.74
CA THR A 64 0.99 -6.73 6.58
C THR A 64 0.40 -5.90 5.46
N PHE A 65 1.09 -5.83 4.32
CA PHE A 65 0.64 -5.07 3.15
C PHE A 65 -0.18 -5.93 2.20
N VAL A 66 -1.39 -5.48 1.89
CA VAL A 66 -2.29 -6.11 0.92
C VAL A 66 -2.54 -5.11 -0.20
N VAL A 67 -2.08 -5.45 -1.40
CA VAL A 67 -2.18 -4.57 -2.57
C VAL A 67 -3.44 -4.88 -3.34
N PHE A 68 -4.18 -3.82 -3.66
CA PHE A 68 -5.39 -3.87 -4.45
C PHE A 68 -5.21 -3.04 -5.72
N ASP A 69 -5.08 -3.73 -6.85
CA ASP A 69 -4.78 -3.15 -8.16
C ASP A 69 -5.96 -3.25 -9.15
N ALA A 70 -7.10 -3.78 -8.70
CA ALA A 70 -8.32 -3.86 -9.50
C ALA A 70 -8.64 -2.50 -10.17
N PRO A 71 -8.99 -2.46 -11.47
CA PRO A 71 -9.41 -1.24 -12.13
C PRO A 71 -10.58 -0.55 -11.44
N PHE A 72 -10.54 0.78 -11.36
CA PHE A 72 -11.68 1.58 -10.90
C PHE A 72 -12.52 2.04 -12.09
N GLU A 73 -13.58 1.27 -12.40
CA GLU A 73 -14.58 1.64 -13.42
C GLU A 73 -15.78 2.35 -12.80
N GLN A 74 -16.31 1.78 -11.70
CA GLN A 74 -17.43 2.32 -10.95
C GLN A 74 -17.37 1.84 -9.49
N SER A 75 -17.94 2.60 -8.57
CA SER A 75 -17.84 2.34 -7.12
C SER A 75 -18.32 0.94 -6.69
N ILE A 76 -19.43 0.44 -7.25
CA ILE A 76 -19.99 -0.88 -6.88
C ILE A 76 -19.08 -2.00 -7.39
N ALA A 77 -18.69 -1.96 -8.67
CA ALA A 77 -17.83 -2.98 -9.26
C ALA A 77 -16.46 -3.01 -8.59
N TYR A 78 -15.89 -1.84 -8.29
CA TYR A 78 -14.62 -1.75 -7.57
C TYR A 78 -14.72 -2.36 -6.17
N SER A 79 -15.77 -2.02 -5.40
CA SER A 79 -15.97 -2.60 -4.06
C SER A 79 -16.13 -4.13 -4.10
N ARG A 80 -16.78 -4.68 -5.14
CA ARG A 80 -16.86 -6.12 -5.37
C ARG A 80 -15.48 -6.73 -5.61
N ALA A 81 -14.74 -6.17 -6.57
CA ALA A 81 -13.41 -6.63 -6.94
C ALA A 81 -12.44 -6.61 -5.75
N LEU A 82 -12.53 -5.60 -4.88
CA LEU A 82 -11.73 -5.53 -3.66
C LEU A 82 -12.02 -6.69 -2.68
N LYS A 83 -13.28 -7.07 -2.49
CA LYS A 83 -13.63 -8.21 -1.63
C LYS A 83 -13.14 -9.53 -2.22
N GLU A 84 -13.34 -9.73 -3.52
CA GLU A 84 -12.85 -10.91 -4.23
C GLU A 84 -11.33 -11.01 -4.12
N ALA A 85 -10.61 -9.91 -4.32
CA ALA A 85 -9.17 -9.83 -4.15
C ALA A 85 -8.73 -10.10 -2.70
N LEU A 86 -9.46 -9.60 -1.70
CA LEU A 86 -9.17 -9.87 -0.29
C LEU A 86 -9.30 -11.36 0.04
N ALA A 87 -10.39 -12.00 -0.40
CA ALA A 87 -10.60 -13.43 -0.22
C ALA A 87 -9.50 -14.26 -0.92
N GLY A 88 -9.17 -13.89 -2.16
CA GLY A 88 -8.12 -14.55 -2.94
C GLY A 88 -6.73 -14.42 -2.30
N GLN A 89 -6.36 -13.22 -1.85
CA GLN A 89 -5.08 -12.97 -1.18
C GLN A 89 -4.99 -13.69 0.16
N TYR A 90 -6.07 -13.71 0.94
CA TYR A 90 -6.11 -14.49 2.18
C TYR A 90 -5.92 -15.99 1.91
N ALA A 91 -6.64 -16.56 0.92
CA ALA A 91 -6.49 -17.95 0.53
C ALA A 91 -5.06 -18.28 0.07
N ALA A 92 -4.41 -17.38 -0.65
CA ALA A 92 -3.01 -17.52 -1.07
C ALA A 92 -2.03 -17.47 0.11
N SER A 93 -2.35 -16.73 1.17
CA SER A 93 -1.51 -16.62 2.38
C SER A 93 -1.58 -17.83 3.33
N HIS A 94 -2.42 -18.83 3.05
CA HIS A 94 -2.67 -19.95 3.97
C HIS A 94 -1.41 -20.73 4.38
N ASP A 95 -0.49 -20.98 3.45
CA ASP A 95 0.73 -21.73 3.75
C ASP A 95 1.71 -20.90 4.59
N GLU A 96 1.81 -19.59 4.33
CA GLU A 96 2.61 -18.66 5.13
C GLU A 96 2.07 -18.55 6.55
N LEU A 97 0.75 -18.44 6.69
CA LEU A 97 0.08 -18.44 8.00
C LEU A 97 0.37 -19.72 8.79
N ARG A 98 0.30 -20.90 8.14
CA ARG A 98 0.64 -22.18 8.81
C ARG A 98 2.10 -22.23 9.23
N GLN A 99 3.02 -21.74 8.40
CA GLN A 99 4.45 -21.68 8.74
C GLN A 99 4.70 -20.74 9.94
N ALA A 100 3.92 -19.66 10.06
CA ALA A 100 3.92 -18.76 11.20
C ALA A 100 3.18 -19.32 12.45
N GLY A 101 2.69 -20.56 12.40
CA GLY A 101 1.98 -21.21 13.51
C GLY A 101 0.52 -20.79 13.66
N GLN A 102 -0.04 -20.07 12.68
CA GLN A 102 -1.43 -19.63 12.67
C GLN A 102 -2.33 -20.63 11.92
N THR A 103 -3.60 -20.67 12.32
CA THR A 103 -4.61 -21.49 11.61
C THR A 103 -5.37 -20.60 10.64
N PRO A 104 -5.30 -20.84 9.32
CA PRO A 104 -6.04 -20.05 8.35
C PRO A 104 -7.52 -20.45 8.31
N ASP A 105 -8.31 -20.02 9.30
CA ASP A 105 -9.72 -20.39 9.48
C ASP A 105 -10.71 -19.20 9.49
N TRP A 106 -10.23 -17.98 9.19
CA TRP A 106 -11.11 -16.85 8.92
C TRP A 106 -12.06 -17.18 7.77
N ARG A 107 -13.38 -17.05 8.02
CA ARG A 107 -14.43 -17.29 7.03
C ARG A 107 -14.88 -15.97 6.44
N PHE A 108 -14.75 -15.84 5.12
CA PHE A 108 -15.16 -14.66 4.40
C PHE A 108 -15.70 -15.05 3.03
N GLU A 109 -16.99 -14.80 2.82
CA GLU A 109 -17.69 -15.07 1.57
C GLU A 109 -18.01 -13.74 0.89
N PRO A 110 -17.28 -13.33 -0.17
CA PRO A 110 -17.45 -12.03 -0.82
C PRO A 110 -18.88 -11.75 -1.26
N ASP A 111 -19.61 -12.77 -1.71
CA ASP A 111 -20.97 -12.66 -2.23
C ASP A 111 -22.03 -12.34 -1.15
N GLU A 112 -21.75 -12.65 0.11
CA GLU A 112 -22.64 -12.36 1.23
C GLU A 112 -22.49 -10.93 1.77
N VAL A 113 -21.46 -10.22 1.32
CA VAL A 113 -21.10 -8.88 1.81
C VAL A 113 -21.53 -7.81 0.79
N PRO A 114 -22.13 -6.69 1.21
CA PRO A 114 -22.50 -5.63 0.27
C PRO A 114 -21.33 -5.05 -0.53
N ASP A 115 -21.55 -4.69 -1.79
CA ASP A 115 -20.57 -4.07 -2.69
C ASP A 115 -20.39 -2.57 -2.38
N THR A 116 -19.90 -2.25 -1.18
CA THR A 116 -19.71 -0.87 -0.71
C THR A 116 -18.35 -0.68 -0.04
N ALA A 117 -17.82 0.56 -0.07
CA ALA A 117 -16.59 0.92 0.63
C ALA A 117 -16.65 0.57 2.12
N ALA A 118 -17.76 0.88 2.79
CA ALA A 118 -17.94 0.57 4.21
C ALA A 118 -17.90 -0.92 4.52
N ALA A 119 -18.47 -1.76 3.64
CA ALA A 119 -18.45 -3.20 3.83
C ALA A 119 -17.04 -3.78 3.60
N PHE A 120 -16.29 -3.25 2.64
CA PHE A 120 -14.88 -3.58 2.45
C PHE A 120 -14.03 -3.20 3.69
N MET A 121 -14.21 -2.01 4.25
CA MET A 121 -13.50 -1.60 5.48
C MET A 121 -13.79 -2.54 6.66
N ARG A 122 -15.04 -2.99 6.81
CA ARG A 122 -15.40 -3.99 7.83
C ARG A 122 -14.75 -5.35 7.58
N ALA A 123 -14.60 -5.76 6.31
CA ALA A 123 -13.92 -7.00 5.96
C ALA A 123 -12.43 -6.97 6.33
N LEU A 124 -11.74 -5.85 6.03
CA LEU A 124 -10.35 -5.64 6.45
C LEU A 124 -10.19 -5.72 7.97
N ALA A 125 -11.08 -5.07 8.72
CA ALA A 125 -11.04 -5.11 10.18
C ALA A 125 -11.32 -6.50 10.75
N ALA A 126 -12.26 -7.23 10.16
CA ALA A 126 -12.54 -8.61 10.56
C ALA A 126 -11.31 -9.50 10.34
N LEU A 127 -10.59 -9.35 9.23
CA LEU A 127 -9.36 -10.08 8.96
C LEU A 127 -8.25 -9.70 9.96
N ALA A 128 -8.00 -8.39 10.14
CA ALA A 128 -6.97 -7.90 11.06
C ALA A 128 -7.21 -8.35 12.50
N GLY A 129 -8.47 -8.31 12.97
CA GLY A 129 -8.85 -8.79 14.29
C GLY A 129 -8.77 -10.31 14.45
N HIS A 130 -8.98 -11.07 13.37
CA HIS A 130 -8.88 -12.54 13.37
C HIS A 130 -7.43 -13.03 13.43
N HIS A 131 -6.51 -12.27 12.82
CA HIS A 131 -5.08 -12.60 12.77
C HIS A 131 -4.21 -11.47 13.33
N PRO A 132 -4.05 -11.38 14.67
CA PRO A 132 -3.24 -10.34 15.31
C PRO A 132 -1.75 -10.37 14.91
N VAL A 133 -1.28 -11.47 14.31
CA VAL A 133 0.08 -11.60 13.77
C VAL A 133 0.36 -10.57 12.66
N PHE A 134 -0.68 -10.01 12.04
CA PHE A 134 -0.53 -9.06 10.94
C PHE A 134 -0.08 -7.65 11.33
N GLY A 135 0.10 -7.35 12.62
CA GLY A 135 0.41 -6.00 13.07
C GLY A 135 -0.69 -5.03 12.64
N GLN A 136 -0.35 -3.99 11.87
CA GLN A 136 -1.34 -3.25 11.08
C GLN A 136 -1.56 -3.92 9.73
N LEU A 137 -2.83 -4.17 9.39
CA LEU A 137 -3.22 -4.54 8.04
C LEU A 137 -3.25 -3.27 7.17
N VAL A 138 -2.30 -3.16 6.24
CA VAL A 138 -2.17 -2.02 5.34
C VAL A 138 -2.84 -2.36 4.01
N ALA A 139 -4.01 -1.79 3.76
CA ALA A 139 -4.66 -1.89 2.46
C ALA A 139 -4.10 -0.80 1.53
N VAL A 140 -3.36 -1.25 0.52
CA VAL A 140 -2.79 -0.38 -0.52
C VAL A 140 -3.77 -0.32 -1.68
N LEU A 141 -4.41 0.83 -1.86
CA LEU A 141 -5.37 1.03 -2.93
C LEU A 141 -4.66 1.71 -4.11
N SER A 142 -4.28 0.92 -5.11
CA SER A 142 -3.48 1.36 -6.26
C SER A 142 -4.11 0.86 -7.56
N PRO A 143 -5.31 1.35 -7.91
CA PRO A 143 -6.05 0.85 -9.07
C PRO A 143 -5.21 1.00 -10.35
N ALA A 144 -5.12 -0.06 -11.16
CA ALA A 144 -4.34 -0.09 -12.39
C ALA A 144 -4.82 0.97 -13.41
N SER A 145 -6.10 1.31 -13.38
CA SER A 145 -6.70 2.41 -14.12
C SER A 145 -7.86 3.02 -13.33
N VAL A 146 -8.15 4.30 -13.58
CA VAL A 146 -9.32 5.00 -13.04
C VAL A 146 -10.04 5.64 -14.20
N THR A 147 -11.31 5.29 -14.40
CA THR A 147 -12.13 5.84 -15.48
C THR A 147 -12.70 7.22 -15.15
N ASP A 148 -12.96 7.47 -13.86
CA ASP A 148 -13.54 8.70 -13.34
C ASP A 148 -12.87 9.08 -12.01
N ASP A 149 -12.05 10.13 -12.06
CA ASP A 149 -11.27 10.61 -10.92
C ASP A 149 -12.17 11.16 -9.79
N GLU A 150 -13.32 11.77 -10.12
CA GLU A 150 -14.26 12.29 -9.12
C GLU A 150 -14.97 11.13 -8.41
N ALA A 151 -15.41 10.12 -9.16
CA ALA A 151 -16.00 8.92 -8.57
C ALA A 151 -14.99 8.14 -7.71
N TRP A 152 -13.72 8.10 -8.11
CA TRP A 152 -12.63 7.53 -7.32
C TRP A 152 -12.42 8.30 -6.01
N ALA A 153 -12.25 9.61 -6.08
CA ALA A 153 -12.11 10.46 -4.90
C ALA A 153 -13.31 10.34 -3.94
N ALA A 154 -14.53 10.29 -4.49
CA ALA A 154 -15.74 10.07 -3.71
C ALA A 154 -15.77 8.67 -3.07
N TRP A 155 -15.24 7.64 -3.72
CA TRP A 155 -15.13 6.31 -3.13
C TRP A 155 -14.15 6.28 -1.96
N VAL A 156 -12.95 6.86 -2.11
CA VAL A 156 -11.95 6.96 -1.02
C VAL A 156 -12.52 7.74 0.15
N THR A 157 -13.21 8.86 -0.12
CA THR A 157 -13.89 9.67 0.92
C THR A 157 -14.95 8.84 1.66
N ARG A 158 -15.78 8.07 0.95
CA ARG A 158 -16.76 7.17 1.59
C ARG A 158 -16.10 6.07 2.42
N ALA A 159 -14.93 5.57 2.03
CA ALA A 159 -14.18 4.61 2.82
C ALA A 159 -13.68 5.23 4.14
N LEU A 160 -13.18 6.47 4.09
CA LEU A 160 -12.80 7.23 5.28
C LEU A 160 -14.00 7.56 6.18
N ASP A 161 -15.11 8.00 5.60
CA ASP A 161 -16.33 8.37 6.34
C ASP A 161 -17.02 7.18 7.00
N ALA A 162 -16.83 5.97 6.45
CA ALA A 162 -17.25 4.73 7.11
C ALA A 162 -16.43 4.41 8.37
N GLY A 163 -15.33 5.12 8.59
CA GLY A 163 -14.36 4.91 9.65
C GLY A 163 -13.33 3.86 9.27
N VAL A 164 -12.04 4.21 9.35
CA VAL A 164 -10.94 3.24 9.25
C VAL A 164 -10.78 2.54 10.60
N PRO A 165 -11.02 1.22 10.69
CA PRO A 165 -11.00 0.52 11.98
C PRO A 165 -9.60 0.40 12.57
N ASP A 166 -9.53 0.15 13.88
CA ASP A 166 -8.25 -0.11 14.55
C ASP A 166 -7.57 -1.37 13.97
N GLY A 167 -6.24 -1.32 13.85
CA GLY A 167 -5.47 -2.39 13.21
C GLY A 167 -5.49 -2.36 11.68
N VAL A 168 -6.14 -1.37 11.07
CA VAL A 168 -6.14 -1.16 9.61
C VAL A 168 -5.57 0.22 9.28
N ARG A 169 -4.74 0.29 8.24
CA ARG A 169 -4.27 1.53 7.63
C ARG A 169 -4.49 1.50 6.13
N LEU A 170 -4.77 2.66 5.54
CA LEU A 170 -4.89 2.84 4.10
C LEU A 170 -3.63 3.51 3.56
N LEU A 171 -3.11 2.99 2.45
CA LEU A 171 -2.09 3.64 1.64
C LEU A 171 -2.67 3.88 0.25
N VAL A 172 -2.65 5.12 -0.21
CA VAL A 172 -3.13 5.48 -1.55
C VAL A 172 -2.02 6.23 -2.27
N PRO A 173 -1.36 5.59 -3.25
CA PRO A 173 -0.46 6.29 -4.16
C PRO A 173 -1.26 7.15 -5.13
N ASP A 174 -0.90 8.42 -5.27
CA ASP A 174 -1.49 9.34 -6.24
C ASP A 174 -0.37 10.01 -7.05
N ALA A 175 -0.61 10.26 -8.34
CA ALA A 175 0.42 10.83 -9.21
C ALA A 175 0.55 12.33 -8.97
N ASP A 176 1.74 12.82 -8.65
CA ASP A 176 1.96 14.25 -8.35
C ASP A 176 1.78 15.15 -9.59
N GLY A 177 2.10 14.63 -10.79
CA GLY A 177 1.91 15.36 -12.06
C GLY A 177 0.44 15.48 -12.51
N ALA A 178 -0.44 14.62 -11.99
CA ALA A 178 -1.86 14.58 -12.30
C ALA A 178 -2.67 14.02 -11.11
N PRO A 179 -2.77 14.77 -10.01
CA PRO A 179 -3.33 14.27 -8.76
C PRO A 179 -4.83 14.05 -8.89
N ARG A 180 -5.27 12.82 -8.62
CA ARG A 180 -6.70 12.43 -8.69
C ARG A 180 -7.43 12.72 -7.38
N LEU A 181 -6.69 12.85 -6.29
CA LEU A 181 -7.22 13.06 -4.94
C LEU A 181 -6.94 14.46 -4.40
N GLU A 182 -6.75 15.46 -5.29
CA GLU A 182 -6.43 16.84 -4.91
C GLU A 182 -7.44 17.43 -3.93
N ARG A 183 -8.73 17.16 -4.12
CA ARG A 183 -9.78 17.61 -3.19
C ARG A 183 -9.56 17.05 -1.79
N LEU A 184 -9.34 15.74 -1.68
CA LEU A 184 -9.08 15.08 -0.39
C LEU A 184 -7.80 15.64 0.27
N ALA A 185 -6.77 15.93 -0.54
CA ALA A 185 -5.53 16.51 -0.05
C ALA A 185 -5.70 17.92 0.55
N ARG A 186 -6.65 18.71 0.02
CA ARG A 186 -6.94 20.08 0.48
C ARG A 186 -7.92 20.18 1.64
N GLU A 187 -8.73 19.15 1.88
CA GLU A 187 -9.77 19.15 2.91
C GLU A 187 -9.22 19.06 4.36
N GLU A 188 -7.90 18.96 4.55
CA GLU A 188 -7.20 18.94 5.85
C GLU A 188 -7.86 18.01 6.89
N ARG A 189 -8.23 16.80 6.46
CA ARG A 189 -8.82 15.79 7.35
C ARG A 189 -7.82 15.33 8.41
N PRO A 190 -8.19 15.30 9.72
CA PRO A 190 -7.28 14.93 10.80
C PRO A 190 -6.74 13.50 10.65
N GLU A 191 -7.50 12.58 10.07
CA GLU A 191 -7.12 11.17 9.85
C GLU A 191 -6.31 10.93 8.57
N VAL A 192 -6.13 11.95 7.72
CA VAL A 192 -5.36 11.87 6.48
C VAL A 192 -3.99 12.49 6.67
N LEU A 193 -2.96 11.82 6.17
CA LEU A 193 -1.62 12.38 6.00
C LEU A 193 -1.32 12.44 4.50
N VAL A 194 -1.20 13.66 3.96
CA VAL A 194 -0.72 13.88 2.60
C VAL A 194 0.79 14.06 2.66
N GLN A 195 1.52 13.28 1.88
CA GLN A 195 2.98 13.33 1.87
C GLN A 195 3.51 13.25 0.44
N PRO A 196 4.08 14.36 -0.08
CA PRO A 196 4.86 14.33 -1.31
C PRO A 196 6.13 13.50 -1.13
N LEU A 197 6.44 12.65 -2.11
CA LEU A 197 7.66 11.85 -2.11
C LEU A 197 8.69 12.43 -3.08
N ALA A 198 9.91 12.64 -2.58
CA ALA A 198 11.04 13.05 -3.41
C ALA A 198 11.74 11.83 -4.06
N LEU A 199 11.02 11.09 -4.90
CA LEU A 199 11.56 9.92 -5.61
C LEU A 199 12.11 10.34 -6.98
N ASP A 200 13.31 10.90 -7.00
CA ASP A 200 13.93 11.32 -8.27
C ASP A 200 14.50 10.10 -9.02
N ALA A 201 13.74 9.57 -9.98
CA ALA A 201 14.13 8.40 -10.76
C ALA A 201 15.29 8.68 -11.76
N TRP A 202 15.50 9.94 -12.15
CA TRP A 202 16.57 10.33 -13.06
C TRP A 202 17.94 10.28 -12.39
N ALA A 203 17.99 10.63 -11.10
CA ALA A 203 19.19 10.47 -10.27
C ALA A 203 19.61 8.99 -10.17
N VAL A 204 18.66 8.05 -10.05
CA VAL A 204 18.96 6.61 -9.96
C VAL A 204 19.61 6.08 -11.24
N ALA A 205 19.11 6.49 -12.41
CA ALA A 205 19.71 6.09 -13.69
C ALA A 205 21.13 6.66 -13.83
N GLN A 206 21.33 7.95 -13.57
CA GLN A 206 22.65 8.57 -13.66
C GLN A 206 23.65 8.03 -12.63
N GLU A 207 23.21 7.78 -11.40
CA GLU A 207 24.07 7.22 -10.35
C GLU A 207 24.40 5.74 -10.60
N THR A 208 23.49 4.96 -11.17
CA THR A 208 23.77 3.56 -11.55
C THR A 208 24.82 3.51 -12.67
N PHE A 209 24.70 4.36 -13.70
CA PHE A 209 25.71 4.48 -14.75
C PHE A 209 27.06 4.99 -14.23
N ALA A 210 27.07 5.86 -13.22
CA ALA A 210 28.30 6.36 -12.62
C ALA A 210 29.03 5.34 -11.72
N GLN A 211 28.35 4.25 -11.32
CA GLN A 211 28.92 3.17 -10.49
C GLN A 211 29.35 1.96 -11.31
N GLU A 212 29.14 1.95 -12.64
CA GLU A 212 29.72 0.93 -13.52
C GLU A 212 31.23 1.16 -13.63
N PRO A 213 32.10 0.19 -13.27
CA PRO A 213 33.52 0.34 -13.50
C PRO A 213 33.75 0.43 -15.01
N ALA A 214 34.37 1.53 -15.45
CA ALA A 214 34.86 1.66 -16.80
C ALA A 214 35.92 0.57 -17.04
N VAL A 215 35.50 -0.59 -17.55
CA VAL A 215 36.40 -1.57 -18.12
C VAL A 215 36.87 -0.97 -19.45
N GLY A 216 37.88 -0.11 -19.36
CA GLY A 216 38.64 0.31 -20.54
C GLY A 216 39.28 -0.91 -21.18
N PRO A 217 39.26 -1.05 -22.52
CA PRO A 217 40.02 -2.09 -23.18
C PRO A 217 41.51 -1.86 -22.88
N GLY A 218 42.14 -2.81 -22.20
CA GLY A 218 43.57 -2.82 -21.95
C GLY A 218 44.33 -2.79 -23.28
N GLY A 219 45.32 -1.89 -23.36
CA GLY A 219 46.30 -1.84 -24.43
C GLY A 219 47.42 -2.87 -24.28
#